data_AF-A0A6A3AXL0-F1
#
_entry.id   AF-A0A6A3AXL0-F1
#
_cell.length_a   1.000
_cell.length_b   1.000
_cell.length_c   1.000
_cell.angle_alpha   90.00
_cell.angle_beta   90.00
_cell.angle_gamma   90.00
#
_symmetry.space_group_name_H-M   'P 1'
#
loop_
_entity.id
_entity.type
_entity.pdbx_description
1 polymer ?
#
loop_
_entity_poly.entity_id
_entity_poly.type
_entity_poly.pdbx_seq_one_letter_code
_entity_poly.pdbx_strand_id
1 'polypeptide(L)'
;MAMEVTQVLLNAQSIDGAVRNNSEESLKQFQEQNLPVFFVSLSGELANEEKPVETRKLAGLILKNALDAKEQHRKLELVQRWLSLDSNAKSQIKACLLKTLTSPVSDARSTASQVIAKVAGIELPHKQWPELIGSLLSNVPQLPAQAKQATLETLGYLCEEVSPDVIDQGEVNKLLTAVVQGMSTLEGNIDVRLAATRALYNALGFAQANFSNDMERDYIMRVVSKAVKEDEEPVSLQAIEFWSSICDEEIDILEEYGGDFTGDFDIPCFYFIKQALPALLPMLLETLLKQEEDQDQDEGAWNIAMAGGTCLGLVARTVGDDIVPLVVPFIEQNISKPDWRQREGATYAFGSVLEGPSPEKLIPLVNVALTFMLSALQKDPSSHIVTVLLQTMKDTPNVAEKACGALYFLAQGYEEMGSSSPLTPFFQEIVQSLLTVTHREDAGESRLRTAAYETLNEVVRCSTDETAPLVLQLVPVIMMELHNTLEGQKLSSDGREKQSELQGLLCGCLLVIIQKLGSSEATKYVFMQYADQIMGLFLGFLLVGVLLYMRKPCLLLVLLLMQREQILQNTCQSSIGTWKWVFRILRSTRSVL
;
A
#
# COMPACT_ATOMS: atom_id res chain seq x y z
N MET A 1 1.07 -5.12 -50.10
CA MET A 1 -0.26 -5.08 -49.47
C MET A 1 -0.04 -4.73 -48.01
N ALA A 2 -0.47 -3.56 -47.56
CA ALA A 2 -0.43 -3.23 -46.14
C ALA A 2 -1.35 -4.21 -45.41
N MET A 3 -0.83 -4.90 -44.39
CA MET A 3 -1.65 -5.75 -43.53
C MET A 3 -2.76 -4.89 -42.93
N GLU A 4 -4.02 -5.30 -43.04
CA GLU A 4 -5.11 -4.65 -42.34
C GLU A 4 -5.03 -5.02 -40.85
N VAL A 5 -4.25 -4.22 -40.10
CA VAL A 5 -3.92 -4.49 -38.69
C VAL A 5 -5.18 -4.53 -37.81
N THR A 6 -6.24 -3.81 -38.17
CA THR A 6 -7.52 -3.77 -37.45
C THR A 6 -8.07 -5.18 -37.15
N GLN A 7 -8.14 -6.08 -38.16
CA GLN A 7 -8.72 -7.40 -37.94
C GLN A 7 -7.85 -8.27 -37.03
N VAL A 8 -6.52 -8.14 -37.14
CA VAL A 8 -5.58 -8.87 -36.28
C VAL A 8 -5.72 -8.40 -34.83
N LEU A 9 -5.87 -7.09 -34.61
CA LEU A 9 -6.10 -6.51 -33.27
C LEU A 9 -7.47 -6.90 -32.68
N LEU A 10 -8.52 -7.03 -33.50
CA LEU A 10 -9.81 -7.54 -33.03
C LEU A 10 -9.68 -9.01 -32.59
N ASN A 11 -9.01 -9.83 -33.39
CA ASN A 11 -8.84 -11.25 -33.08
C ASN A 11 -7.94 -11.47 -31.85
N ALA A 12 -6.96 -10.59 -31.61
CA ALA A 12 -6.13 -10.59 -30.40
C ALA A 12 -6.92 -10.31 -29.11
N GLN A 13 -8.17 -9.86 -29.21
CA GLN A 13 -9.07 -9.63 -28.07
C GLN A 13 -10.16 -10.71 -27.95
N SER A 14 -10.09 -11.77 -28.77
CA SER A 14 -11.05 -12.86 -28.76
C SER A 14 -11.07 -13.62 -27.43
N ILE A 15 -12.27 -14.06 -27.02
CA ILE A 15 -12.46 -14.98 -25.89
C ILE A 15 -11.93 -16.38 -26.24
N ASP A 16 -11.90 -16.73 -27.52
CA ASP A 16 -11.29 -17.97 -28.00
C ASP A 16 -9.76 -17.85 -27.97
N GLY A 17 -9.15 -18.62 -27.06
CA GLY A 17 -7.70 -18.64 -26.87
C GLY A 17 -6.91 -19.05 -28.11
N ALA A 18 -7.45 -19.88 -29.00
CA ALA A 18 -6.75 -20.27 -30.23
C ALA A 18 -6.68 -19.10 -31.22
N VAL A 19 -7.81 -18.39 -31.40
CA VAL A 19 -7.88 -17.20 -32.27
C VAL A 19 -6.97 -16.10 -31.75
N ARG A 20 -6.96 -15.88 -30.43
CA ARG A 20 -6.09 -14.90 -29.78
C ARG A 20 -4.62 -15.24 -30.00
N ASN A 21 -4.19 -16.46 -29.67
CA ASN A 21 -2.79 -16.88 -29.79
C ASN A 21 -2.26 -16.77 -31.24
N ASN A 22 -3.08 -17.15 -32.23
CA ASN A 22 -2.71 -17.02 -33.65
C ASN A 22 -2.50 -15.55 -34.06
N SER A 23 -3.29 -14.64 -33.48
CA SER A 23 -3.22 -13.21 -33.78
C SER A 23 -2.01 -12.55 -33.11
N GLU A 24 -1.70 -12.94 -31.87
CA GLU A 24 -0.47 -12.53 -31.17
C GLU A 24 0.78 -12.99 -31.93
N GLU A 25 0.80 -14.22 -32.44
CA GLU A 25 1.90 -14.73 -33.26
C GLU A 25 2.03 -13.96 -34.58
N SER A 26 0.90 -13.64 -35.23
CA SER A 26 0.88 -12.83 -36.46
C SER A 26 1.46 -11.42 -36.23
N LEU A 27 1.12 -10.78 -35.11
CA LEU A 27 1.68 -9.48 -34.73
C LEU A 27 3.18 -9.56 -34.48
N LYS A 28 3.63 -10.61 -33.80
CA LYS A 28 5.06 -10.84 -33.53
C LYS A 28 5.84 -11.05 -34.83
N GLN A 29 5.31 -11.86 -35.75
CA GLN A 29 5.92 -12.07 -37.07
C GLN A 29 5.98 -10.77 -37.87
N PHE A 30 4.92 -9.94 -37.83
CA PHE A 30 4.93 -8.65 -38.52
C PHE A 30 5.98 -7.69 -37.95
N GLN A 31 6.10 -7.63 -36.61
CA GLN A 31 7.12 -6.85 -35.93
C GLN A 31 8.55 -7.27 -36.30
N GLU A 32 8.81 -8.58 -36.45
CA GLU A 32 10.11 -9.13 -36.81
C GLU A 32 10.46 -8.91 -38.30
N GLN A 33 9.47 -8.99 -39.18
CA GLN A 33 9.68 -8.85 -40.63
C GLN A 33 9.86 -7.40 -41.09
N ASN A 34 9.07 -6.46 -40.56
CA ASN A 34 9.13 -5.06 -40.98
C ASN A 34 8.76 -4.11 -39.84
N LEU A 35 9.73 -3.84 -38.98
CA LEU A 35 9.54 -3.01 -37.80
C LEU A 35 9.09 -1.56 -38.10
N PRO A 36 9.66 -0.83 -39.09
CA PRO A 36 9.19 0.52 -39.41
C PRO A 36 7.71 0.56 -39.81
N VAL A 37 7.29 -0.36 -40.70
CA VAL A 37 5.89 -0.41 -41.16
C VAL A 37 4.97 -0.87 -40.04
N PHE A 38 5.41 -1.80 -39.19
CA PHE A 38 4.66 -2.21 -37.99
C PHE A 38 4.32 -1.01 -37.09
N PHE A 39 5.31 -0.18 -36.74
CA PHE A 39 5.07 1.00 -35.91
C PHE A 39 4.20 2.07 -36.59
N VAL A 40 4.42 2.32 -37.87
CA VAL A 40 3.58 3.25 -38.65
C VAL A 40 2.13 2.75 -38.72
N SER A 41 1.91 1.45 -38.90
CA SER A 41 0.56 0.87 -38.91
C SER A 41 -0.14 0.99 -37.56
N LEU A 42 0.55 0.71 -36.45
CA LEU A 42 -0.05 0.82 -35.10
C LEU A 42 -0.36 2.27 -34.72
N SER A 43 0.56 3.20 -34.98
CA SER A 43 0.33 4.63 -34.72
C SER A 43 -0.76 5.22 -35.63
N GLY A 44 -0.84 4.75 -36.88
CA GLY A 44 -1.93 5.09 -37.80
C GLY A 44 -3.29 4.56 -37.35
N GLU A 45 -3.37 3.32 -36.87
CA GLU A 45 -4.59 2.74 -36.30
C GLU A 45 -5.06 3.56 -35.09
N LEU A 46 -4.16 3.83 -34.14
CA LEU A 46 -4.46 4.64 -32.95
C LEU A 46 -4.99 6.05 -33.29
N ALA A 47 -4.41 6.70 -34.30
CA ALA A 47 -4.76 8.05 -34.74
C ALA A 47 -6.00 8.15 -35.63
N ASN A 48 -6.58 7.02 -36.05
CA ASN A 48 -7.73 7.00 -36.96
C ASN A 48 -9.05 6.95 -36.18
N GLU A 49 -9.86 8.01 -36.29
CA GLU A 49 -11.15 8.14 -35.60
C GLU A 49 -12.24 7.19 -36.13
N GLU A 50 -12.07 6.62 -37.32
CA GLU A 50 -13.03 5.68 -37.91
C GLU A 50 -12.81 4.24 -37.42
N LYS A 51 -11.72 3.97 -36.69
CA LYS A 51 -11.38 2.64 -36.18
C LYS A 51 -12.03 2.37 -34.82
N PRO A 52 -12.35 1.10 -34.50
CA PRO A 52 -12.91 0.73 -33.20
C PRO A 52 -12.03 1.20 -32.02
N VAL A 53 -12.65 1.65 -30.93
CA VAL A 53 -11.94 2.19 -29.77
C VAL A 53 -10.99 1.15 -29.17
N GLU A 54 -11.41 -0.10 -29.16
CA GLU A 54 -10.70 -1.25 -28.62
C GLU A 54 -9.43 -1.55 -29.43
N THR A 55 -9.50 -1.45 -30.78
CA THR A 55 -8.31 -1.67 -31.63
C THR A 55 -7.34 -0.50 -31.52
N ARG A 56 -7.85 0.74 -31.44
CA ARG A 56 -7.02 1.93 -31.22
C ARG A 56 -6.23 1.84 -29.92
N LYS A 57 -6.91 1.52 -28.82
CA LYS A 57 -6.30 1.31 -27.50
C LYS A 57 -5.26 0.19 -27.56
N LEU A 58 -5.62 -0.97 -28.10
CA LEU A 58 -4.70 -2.11 -28.18
C LEU A 58 -3.48 -1.79 -29.07
N ALA A 59 -3.67 -1.08 -30.18
CA ALA A 59 -2.58 -0.69 -31.07
C ALA A 59 -1.55 0.18 -30.33
N GLY A 60 -2.03 1.17 -29.56
CA GLY A 60 -1.16 2.02 -28.76
C GLY A 60 -0.48 1.28 -27.61
N LEU A 61 -1.16 0.32 -26.96
CA LEU A 61 -0.55 -0.52 -25.92
C LEU A 61 0.55 -1.43 -26.48
N ILE A 62 0.33 -2.03 -27.64
CA ILE A 62 1.36 -2.84 -28.33
C ILE A 62 2.53 -1.95 -28.72
N LEU A 63 2.25 -0.75 -29.25
CA LEU A 63 3.29 0.23 -29.58
C LEU A 63 4.11 0.62 -28.34
N LYS A 64 3.46 0.92 -27.21
CA LYS A 64 4.13 1.21 -25.92
C LYS A 64 5.02 0.05 -25.47
N ASN A 65 4.50 -1.17 -25.47
CA ASN A 65 5.22 -2.37 -25.02
C ASN A 65 6.40 -2.74 -25.94
N ALA A 66 6.41 -2.23 -27.17
CA ALA A 66 7.52 -2.38 -28.09
C ALA A 66 8.61 -1.29 -27.94
N LEU A 67 8.39 -0.30 -27.06
CA LEU A 67 9.33 0.77 -26.74
C LEU A 67 9.98 0.61 -25.35
N ASP A 68 9.36 -0.16 -24.45
CA ASP A 68 9.79 -0.26 -23.06
C ASP A 68 9.67 -1.68 -22.50
N ALA A 69 10.49 -1.98 -21.49
CA ALA A 69 10.48 -3.26 -20.80
C ALA A 69 10.96 -3.08 -19.35
N LYS A 70 10.42 -3.91 -18.43
CA LYS A 70 10.85 -3.93 -17.02
C LYS A 70 12.32 -4.34 -16.86
N GLU A 71 12.81 -5.22 -17.73
CA GLU A 71 14.19 -5.69 -17.69
C GLU A 71 15.13 -4.73 -18.43
N GLN A 72 16.16 -4.22 -17.74
CA GLN A 72 17.06 -3.20 -18.27
C GLN A 72 17.76 -3.61 -19.58
N HIS A 73 18.22 -4.86 -19.69
CA HIS A 73 18.84 -5.37 -20.93
C HIS A 73 17.86 -5.32 -22.11
N ARG A 74 16.61 -5.76 -21.89
CA ARG A 74 15.58 -5.74 -22.92
C ARG A 74 15.21 -4.30 -23.29
N LYS A 75 15.12 -3.40 -22.30
CA LYS A 75 14.86 -1.97 -22.53
C LYS A 75 15.91 -1.36 -23.46
N LEU A 76 17.19 -1.61 -23.21
CA LEU A 76 18.28 -1.14 -24.08
C LEU A 76 18.17 -1.67 -25.52
N GLU A 77 17.80 -2.94 -25.70
CA GLU A 77 17.56 -3.50 -27.03
C GLU A 77 16.42 -2.78 -27.77
N LEU A 78 15.29 -2.54 -27.09
CA LEU A 78 14.15 -1.82 -27.67
C LEU A 78 14.49 -0.37 -28.03
N VAL A 79 15.25 0.32 -27.18
CA VAL A 79 15.79 1.67 -27.44
C VAL A 79 16.62 1.68 -28.72
N GLN A 80 17.56 0.75 -28.88
CA GLN A 80 18.39 0.68 -30.10
C GLN A 80 17.56 0.34 -31.34
N ARG A 81 16.55 -0.52 -31.21
CA ARG A 81 15.61 -0.82 -32.29
C ARG A 81 14.82 0.41 -32.74
N TRP A 82 14.36 1.25 -31.82
CA TRP A 82 13.71 2.53 -32.17
C TRP A 82 14.70 3.49 -32.84
N LEU A 83 15.90 3.65 -32.28
CA LEU A 83 16.89 4.60 -32.80
C LEU A 83 17.33 4.26 -34.22
N SER A 84 17.35 2.97 -34.59
CA SER A 84 17.70 2.51 -35.94
C SER A 84 16.61 2.71 -37.01
N LEU A 85 15.40 3.13 -36.63
CA LEU A 85 14.36 3.47 -37.60
C LEU A 85 14.74 4.70 -38.44
N ASP A 86 14.28 4.72 -39.69
CA ASP A 86 14.46 5.87 -40.56
C ASP A 86 13.67 7.10 -40.08
N SER A 87 14.14 8.29 -40.47
CA SER A 87 13.57 9.57 -40.02
C SER A 87 12.14 9.80 -40.52
N ASN A 88 11.77 9.23 -41.67
CA ASN A 88 10.44 9.37 -42.23
C ASN A 88 9.41 8.58 -41.41
N ALA A 89 9.71 7.32 -41.08
CA ALA A 89 8.89 6.50 -40.21
C ALA A 89 8.72 7.15 -38.83
N LYS A 90 9.82 7.59 -38.20
CA LYS A 90 9.75 8.31 -36.91
C LYS A 90 8.87 9.55 -37.00
N SER A 91 9.05 10.40 -38.02
CA SER A 91 8.26 11.62 -38.18
C SER A 91 6.77 11.33 -38.35
N GLN A 92 6.43 10.29 -39.13
CA GLN A 92 5.03 9.88 -39.32
C GLN A 92 4.40 9.37 -38.02
N ILE A 93 5.12 8.53 -37.27
CA ILE A 93 4.65 8.03 -35.96
C ILE A 93 4.41 9.19 -35.00
N LYS A 94 5.39 10.09 -34.86
CA LYS A 94 5.30 11.28 -34.00
C LYS A 94 4.11 12.16 -34.36
N ALA A 95 3.88 12.41 -35.65
CA ALA A 95 2.73 13.19 -36.11
C ALA A 95 1.39 12.51 -35.79
N CYS A 96 1.27 11.19 -35.98
CA CYS A 96 0.09 10.42 -35.61
C CYS A 96 -0.20 10.50 -34.09
N LEU A 97 0.83 10.35 -33.26
CA LEU A 97 0.71 10.42 -31.81
C LEU A 97 0.24 11.81 -31.33
N LEU A 98 0.91 12.87 -31.78
CA LEU A 98 0.53 14.25 -31.43
C LEU A 98 -0.88 14.60 -31.90
N LYS A 99 -1.28 14.15 -33.10
CA LYS A 99 -2.65 14.33 -33.59
C LYS A 99 -3.66 13.65 -32.66
N THR A 100 -3.35 12.45 -32.17
CA THR A 100 -4.25 11.65 -31.31
C THR A 100 -4.57 12.34 -29.99
N LEU A 101 -3.70 13.22 -29.48
CA LEU A 101 -3.98 14.01 -28.27
C LEU A 101 -5.24 14.90 -28.40
N THR A 102 -5.67 15.20 -29.63
CA THR A 102 -6.89 15.97 -29.91
C THR A 102 -8.12 15.11 -30.19
N SER A 103 -7.99 13.78 -30.11
CA SER A 103 -9.08 12.84 -30.34
C SER A 103 -10.25 13.06 -29.36
N PRO A 104 -11.51 12.90 -29.76
CA PRO A 104 -12.64 12.87 -28.81
C PRO A 104 -12.61 11.64 -27.89
N VAL A 105 -11.93 10.55 -28.26
CA VAL A 105 -11.90 9.29 -27.50
C VAL A 105 -10.86 9.33 -26.38
N SER A 106 -11.31 9.22 -25.12
CA SER A 106 -10.44 9.28 -23.93
C SER A 106 -9.34 8.20 -23.94
N ASP A 107 -9.72 6.95 -24.18
CA ASP A 107 -8.80 5.81 -24.23
C ASP A 107 -7.68 5.99 -25.27
N ALA A 108 -8.00 6.59 -26.43
CA ALA A 108 -7.01 6.87 -27.46
C ALA A 108 -6.04 7.98 -27.03
N ARG A 109 -6.55 9.07 -26.43
CA ARG A 109 -5.71 10.17 -25.90
C ARG A 109 -4.76 9.70 -24.79
N SER A 110 -5.29 8.96 -23.81
CA SER A 110 -4.49 8.46 -22.68
C SER A 110 -3.41 7.49 -23.15
N THR A 111 -3.75 6.59 -24.09
CA THR A 111 -2.78 5.66 -24.67
C THR A 111 -1.71 6.40 -25.48
N ALA A 112 -2.10 7.40 -26.28
CA ALA A 112 -1.13 8.23 -27.02
C ALA A 112 -0.18 8.98 -26.09
N SER A 113 -0.69 9.52 -24.97
CA SER A 113 0.12 10.22 -23.96
C SER A 113 1.23 9.33 -23.39
N GLN A 114 0.90 8.08 -23.04
CA GLN A 114 1.88 7.10 -22.58
C GLN A 114 2.92 6.76 -23.66
N VAL A 115 2.49 6.56 -24.90
CA VAL A 115 3.43 6.26 -26.00
C VAL A 115 4.35 7.44 -26.28
N ILE A 116 3.83 8.67 -26.27
CA ILE A 116 4.65 9.89 -26.45
C ILE A 116 5.71 9.97 -25.36
N ALA A 117 5.37 9.75 -24.10
CA ALA A 117 6.33 9.76 -23.00
C ALA A 117 7.44 8.71 -23.18
N LYS A 118 7.11 7.48 -23.59
CA LYS A 118 8.10 6.45 -23.90
C LYS A 118 9.02 6.82 -25.06
N VAL A 119 8.47 7.40 -26.14
CA VAL A 119 9.29 7.89 -27.25
C VAL A 119 10.16 9.08 -26.81
N ALA A 120 9.65 9.97 -25.96
CA ALA A 120 10.39 11.11 -25.41
C ALA A 120 11.57 10.65 -24.55
N GLY A 121 11.37 9.65 -23.69
CA GLY A 121 12.44 9.00 -22.90
C GLY A 121 13.55 8.40 -23.76
N ILE A 122 13.26 8.06 -25.02
CA ILE A 122 14.26 7.59 -25.99
C ILE A 122 14.91 8.75 -26.74
N GLU A 123 14.12 9.65 -27.32
CA GLU A 123 14.60 10.65 -28.29
C GLU A 123 15.15 11.93 -27.67
N LEU A 124 14.65 12.39 -26.51
CA LEU A 124 15.13 13.62 -25.87
C LEU A 124 16.60 13.53 -25.42
N PRO A 125 17.07 12.44 -24.77
CA PRO A 125 18.49 12.28 -24.44
C PRO A 125 19.41 12.31 -25.67
N HIS A 126 18.89 11.92 -26.83
CA HIS A 126 19.59 11.90 -28.10
C HIS A 126 19.33 13.15 -28.97
N LYS A 127 18.60 14.15 -28.46
CA LYS A 127 18.22 15.39 -29.16
C LYS A 127 17.51 15.16 -30.51
N GLN A 128 16.72 14.08 -30.62
CA GLN A 128 15.98 13.71 -31.85
C GLN A 128 14.54 14.24 -31.90
N TRP A 129 14.03 14.79 -30.79
CA TRP A 129 12.70 15.42 -30.71
C TRP A 129 12.67 16.73 -29.90
N PRO A 130 13.55 17.71 -30.18
CA PRO A 130 13.68 18.93 -29.38
C PRO A 130 12.41 19.80 -29.37
N GLU A 131 11.55 19.71 -30.38
CA GLU A 131 10.33 20.52 -30.50
C GLU A 131 9.14 19.99 -29.68
N LEU A 132 9.26 18.83 -29.03
CA LEU A 132 8.16 18.17 -28.34
C LEU A 132 7.56 19.04 -27.23
N ILE A 133 8.39 19.50 -26.30
CA ILE A 133 7.93 20.25 -25.12
C ILE A 133 7.29 21.57 -25.57
N GLY A 134 7.95 22.31 -26.46
CA GLY A 134 7.37 23.52 -27.05
C GLY A 134 6.02 23.30 -27.74
N SER A 135 5.86 22.18 -28.46
CA SER A 135 4.60 21.82 -29.12
C SER A 135 3.49 21.53 -28.10
N LEU A 136 3.78 20.73 -27.07
CA LEU A 136 2.82 20.43 -25.99
C LEU A 136 2.42 21.71 -25.24
N LEU A 137 3.37 22.59 -24.92
CA LEU A 137 3.07 23.84 -24.20
C LEU A 137 2.24 24.82 -25.02
N SER A 138 2.47 24.89 -26.34
CA SER A 138 1.67 25.75 -27.23
C SER A 138 0.20 25.33 -27.31
N ASN A 139 -0.09 24.06 -27.02
CA ASN A 139 -1.41 23.46 -27.09
C ASN A 139 -2.29 23.77 -25.87
N VAL A 140 -1.71 23.90 -24.67
CA VAL A 140 -2.45 24.04 -23.40
C VAL A 140 -3.47 25.21 -23.39
N PRO A 141 -3.14 26.43 -23.85
CA PRO A 141 -4.09 27.55 -23.76
C PRO A 141 -5.18 27.56 -24.85
N GLN A 142 -4.96 26.93 -26.00
CA GLN A 142 -5.80 27.07 -27.21
C GLN A 142 -6.78 25.92 -27.42
N LEU A 143 -6.54 24.76 -26.79
CA LEU A 143 -7.28 23.54 -27.07
C LEU A 143 -8.55 23.34 -26.22
N PRO A 144 -9.50 22.50 -26.69
CA PRO A 144 -10.61 22.02 -25.87
C PRO A 144 -10.14 21.29 -24.61
N ALA A 145 -10.98 21.26 -23.58
CA ALA A 145 -10.66 20.67 -22.27
C ALA A 145 -10.08 19.25 -22.37
N GLN A 146 -10.66 18.38 -23.21
CA GLN A 146 -10.21 17.00 -23.39
C GLN A 146 -8.76 16.90 -23.90
N ALA A 147 -8.37 17.81 -24.77
CA ALA A 147 -7.03 17.83 -25.34
C ALA A 147 -6.03 18.54 -24.42
N LYS A 148 -6.48 19.54 -23.63
CA LYS A 148 -5.66 20.10 -22.53
C LYS A 148 -5.33 19.03 -21.50
N GLN A 149 -6.34 18.27 -21.06
CA GLN A 149 -6.18 17.14 -20.15
C GLN A 149 -5.10 16.18 -20.66
N ALA A 150 -5.24 15.68 -21.88
CA ALA A 150 -4.28 14.75 -22.47
C ALA A 150 -2.87 15.35 -22.64
N THR A 151 -2.78 16.65 -22.93
CA THR A 151 -1.50 17.35 -23.04
C THR A 151 -0.81 17.44 -21.67
N LEU A 152 -1.54 17.77 -20.61
CA LEU A 152 -1.01 17.81 -19.24
C LEU A 152 -0.64 16.41 -18.74
N GLU A 153 -1.45 15.38 -19.02
CA GLU A 153 -1.11 13.98 -18.75
C GLU A 153 0.20 13.58 -19.46
N THR A 154 0.35 13.97 -20.73
CA THR A 154 1.58 13.71 -21.49
C THR A 154 2.79 14.40 -20.86
N LEU A 155 2.66 15.66 -20.41
CA LEU A 155 3.73 16.37 -19.70
C LEU A 155 4.09 15.68 -18.38
N GLY A 156 3.10 15.21 -17.63
CA GLY A 156 3.31 14.44 -16.40
C GLY A 156 4.06 13.14 -16.66
N TYR A 157 3.64 12.32 -17.63
CA TYR A 157 4.35 11.09 -17.98
C TYR A 157 5.75 11.36 -18.55
N LEU A 158 5.94 12.48 -19.26
CA LEU A 158 7.27 12.88 -19.72
C LEU A 158 8.22 13.11 -18.56
N CYS A 159 7.76 13.75 -17.47
CA CYS A 159 8.56 13.97 -16.27
C CYS A 159 8.87 12.66 -15.52
N GLU A 160 8.01 11.65 -15.61
CA GLU A 160 8.29 10.33 -15.02
C GLU A 160 9.35 9.56 -15.84
N GLU A 161 9.35 9.71 -17.17
CA GLU A 161 10.18 8.89 -18.07
C GLU A 161 11.56 9.48 -18.39
N VAL A 162 11.71 10.80 -18.28
CA VAL A 162 12.91 11.52 -18.72
C VAL A 162 13.70 11.97 -17.49
N SER A 163 15.03 11.87 -17.53
CA SER A 163 15.88 12.42 -16.47
C SER A 163 15.85 13.96 -16.48
N PRO A 164 15.80 14.62 -15.31
CA PRO A 164 15.91 16.08 -15.18
C PRO A 164 17.05 16.71 -15.98
N ASP A 165 18.21 16.04 -16.04
CA ASP A 165 19.41 16.55 -16.73
C ASP A 165 19.28 16.68 -18.25
N VAL A 166 18.24 16.06 -18.83
CA VAL A 166 18.03 16.03 -20.28
C VAL A 166 17.29 17.28 -20.78
N ILE A 167 16.46 17.89 -19.92
CA ILE A 167 15.60 19.02 -20.28
C ILE A 167 16.25 20.32 -19.79
N ASP A 168 16.27 21.35 -20.65
CA ASP A 168 16.81 22.66 -20.26
C ASP A 168 15.93 23.31 -19.18
N GLN A 169 16.57 23.97 -18.20
CA GLN A 169 15.88 24.62 -17.09
C GLN A 169 14.82 25.64 -17.56
N GLY A 170 15.05 26.32 -18.67
CA GLY A 170 14.08 27.24 -19.26
C GLY A 170 12.82 26.55 -19.79
N GLU A 171 12.92 25.29 -20.21
CA GLU A 171 11.77 24.46 -20.59
C GLU A 171 11.06 23.89 -19.36
N VAL A 172 11.80 23.47 -18.34
CA VAL A 172 11.26 23.05 -17.03
C VAL A 172 10.39 24.14 -16.43
N ASN A 173 10.87 25.39 -16.40
CA ASN A 173 10.12 26.52 -15.85
C ASN A 173 8.80 26.76 -16.61
N LYS A 174 8.81 26.62 -17.95
CA LYS A 174 7.59 26.77 -18.76
C LYS A 174 6.63 25.59 -18.54
N LEU A 175 7.16 24.38 -18.39
CA LEU A 175 6.39 23.18 -18.06
C LEU A 175 5.66 23.37 -16.73
N LEU A 176 6.39 23.71 -15.67
CA LEU A 176 5.80 23.95 -14.34
C LEU A 176 4.79 25.10 -14.37
N THR A 177 5.06 26.17 -15.13
CA THR A 177 4.09 27.27 -15.30
C THR A 177 2.79 26.78 -15.93
N ALA A 178 2.85 25.96 -16.99
CA ALA A 178 1.67 25.43 -17.66
C ALA A 178 0.89 24.45 -16.76
N VAL A 179 1.61 23.62 -16.00
CA VAL A 179 1.04 22.70 -15.02
C VAL A 179 0.31 23.47 -13.91
N VAL A 180 0.99 24.42 -13.26
CA VAL A 180 0.39 25.22 -12.18
C VAL A 180 -0.77 26.09 -12.68
N GLN A 181 -0.71 26.57 -13.93
CA GLN A 181 -1.85 27.25 -14.57
C GLN A 181 -3.04 26.30 -14.78
N GLY A 182 -2.79 25.05 -15.19
CA GLY A 182 -3.82 24.02 -15.35
C GLY A 182 -4.50 23.64 -14.03
N MET A 183 -3.80 23.77 -12.89
CA MET A 183 -4.36 23.56 -11.54
C MET A 183 -5.22 24.73 -11.05
N SER A 184 -5.25 25.85 -11.76
CA SER A 184 -6.00 27.03 -11.32
C SER A 184 -7.49 26.75 -11.23
N THR A 185 -8.14 27.25 -10.18
CA THR A 185 -9.61 27.24 -10.05
C THR A 185 -10.32 28.01 -11.17
N LEU A 186 -9.59 28.77 -12.00
CA LEU A 186 -10.12 29.41 -13.21
C LEU A 186 -10.35 28.42 -14.35
N GLU A 187 -9.71 27.26 -14.33
CA GLU A 187 -9.97 26.18 -15.29
C GLU A 187 -11.24 25.44 -14.87
N GLY A 188 -12.29 25.55 -15.69
CA GLY A 188 -13.63 25.06 -15.35
C GLY A 188 -13.77 23.54 -15.41
N ASN A 189 -12.87 22.83 -16.09
CA ASN A 189 -12.94 21.39 -16.23
C ASN A 189 -12.11 20.66 -15.15
N ILE A 190 -12.78 19.81 -14.35
CA ILE A 190 -12.16 19.03 -13.28
C ILE A 190 -11.05 18.09 -13.80
N ASP A 191 -11.26 17.42 -14.93
CA ASP A 191 -10.29 16.46 -15.49
C ASP A 191 -8.99 17.16 -15.87
N VAL A 192 -9.06 18.40 -16.37
CA VAL A 192 -7.88 19.23 -16.66
C VAL A 192 -7.13 19.59 -15.38
N ARG A 193 -7.86 20.04 -14.33
CA ARG A 193 -7.24 20.37 -13.03
C ARG A 193 -6.61 19.14 -12.38
N LEU A 194 -7.28 17.99 -12.46
CA LEU A 194 -6.77 16.71 -11.95
C LEU A 194 -5.52 16.26 -12.71
N ALA A 195 -5.54 16.31 -14.04
CA ALA A 195 -4.38 15.99 -14.88
C ALA A 195 -3.20 16.92 -14.58
N ALA A 196 -3.45 18.21 -14.39
CA ALA A 196 -2.43 19.17 -14.00
C ALA A 196 -1.83 18.84 -12.61
N THR A 197 -2.67 18.51 -11.63
CA THR A 197 -2.21 18.18 -10.28
C THR A 197 -1.36 16.91 -10.28
N ARG A 198 -1.74 15.89 -11.06
CA ARG A 198 -0.92 14.68 -11.31
C ARG A 198 0.40 15.00 -11.99
N ALA A 199 0.36 15.88 -13.00
CA ALA A 199 1.56 16.29 -13.71
C ALA A 199 2.54 17.05 -12.80
N LEU A 200 2.05 17.84 -11.85
CA LEU A 200 2.90 18.52 -10.86
C LEU A 200 3.62 17.51 -9.97
N TYR A 201 2.90 16.50 -9.48
CA TYR A 201 3.48 15.39 -8.71
C TYR A 201 4.59 14.70 -9.49
N ASN A 202 4.34 14.28 -10.73
CA ASN A 202 5.37 13.64 -11.56
C ASN A 202 6.53 14.57 -11.93
N ALA A 203 6.34 15.90 -11.85
CA ALA A 203 7.37 16.89 -12.15
C ALA A 203 8.22 17.28 -10.92
N LEU A 204 8.03 16.67 -9.76
CA LEU A 204 8.81 16.97 -8.54
C LEU A 204 10.32 16.83 -8.76
N GLY A 205 10.76 15.76 -9.42
CA GLY A 205 12.18 15.55 -9.75
C GLY A 205 12.79 16.65 -10.64
N PHE A 206 11.97 17.39 -11.39
CA PHE A 206 12.39 18.52 -12.21
C PHE A 206 12.35 19.86 -11.47
N ALA A 207 11.58 19.94 -10.38
CA ALA A 207 11.26 21.21 -9.73
C ALA A 207 12.32 21.67 -8.70
N GLN A 208 13.42 20.95 -8.52
CA GLN A 208 14.44 21.24 -7.49
C GLN A 208 14.94 22.70 -7.53
N ALA A 209 15.27 23.22 -8.71
CA ALA A 209 15.72 24.60 -8.88
C ALA A 209 14.60 25.62 -8.55
N ASN A 210 13.35 25.30 -8.87
CA ASN A 210 12.19 26.13 -8.58
C ASN A 210 11.88 26.15 -7.08
N PHE A 211 12.01 25.01 -6.41
CA PHE A 211 11.83 24.88 -4.97
C PHE A 211 12.96 25.56 -4.17
N SER A 212 14.14 25.70 -4.76
CA SER A 212 15.24 26.49 -4.20
C SER A 212 14.99 28.01 -4.25
N ASN A 213 14.02 28.47 -5.05
CA ASN A 213 13.63 29.87 -5.15
C ASN A 213 12.38 30.13 -4.30
N ASP A 214 12.52 30.97 -3.26
CA ASP A 214 11.43 31.27 -2.32
C ASP A 214 10.13 31.71 -3.01
N MET A 215 10.22 32.57 -4.02
CA MET A 215 9.01 33.08 -4.69
C MET A 215 8.28 32.01 -5.49
N GLU A 216 9.03 31.12 -6.16
CA GLU A 216 8.46 30.06 -6.99
C GLU A 216 7.92 28.93 -6.11
N ARG A 217 8.68 28.51 -5.10
CA ARG A 217 8.25 27.56 -4.07
C ARG A 217 6.96 28.02 -3.40
N ASP A 218 6.93 29.24 -2.86
CA ASP A 218 5.76 29.78 -2.15
C ASP A 218 4.54 29.93 -3.07
N TYR A 219 4.75 30.08 -4.38
CA TYR A 219 3.68 30.08 -5.37
C TYR A 219 3.12 28.67 -5.60
N ILE A 220 3.99 27.67 -5.84
CA ILE A 220 3.59 26.27 -6.01
C ILE A 220 2.83 25.79 -4.77
N MET A 221 3.40 25.98 -3.59
CA MET A 221 2.80 25.56 -2.31
C MET A 221 1.42 26.18 -2.10
N ARG A 222 1.23 27.45 -2.48
CA ARG A 222 -0.06 28.14 -2.39
C ARG A 222 -1.09 27.55 -3.34
N VAL A 223 -0.70 27.23 -4.58
CA VAL A 223 -1.62 26.64 -5.56
C VAL A 223 -2.05 25.24 -5.12
N VAL A 224 -1.11 24.40 -4.65
CA VAL A 224 -1.43 23.07 -4.13
C VAL A 224 -2.32 23.18 -2.88
N SER A 225 -1.99 24.05 -1.93
CA SER A 225 -2.81 24.26 -0.72
C SER A 225 -4.23 24.72 -1.06
N LYS A 226 -4.37 25.60 -2.06
CA LYS A 226 -5.68 26.04 -2.55
C LYS A 226 -6.45 24.87 -3.17
N ALA A 227 -5.80 24.01 -3.94
CA ALA A 227 -6.41 22.82 -4.53
C ALA A 227 -6.97 21.88 -3.47
N VAL A 228 -6.27 21.67 -2.34
CA VAL A 228 -6.79 20.84 -1.24
C VAL A 228 -8.01 21.46 -0.53
N LYS A 229 -8.05 22.79 -0.40
CA LYS A 229 -9.09 23.48 0.37
C LYS A 229 -10.36 23.75 -0.43
N GLU A 230 -10.21 24.17 -1.69
CA GLU A 230 -11.27 24.80 -2.48
C GLU A 230 -11.71 24.01 -3.71
N ASP A 231 -11.00 22.94 -4.07
CA ASP A 231 -11.31 22.16 -5.28
C ASP A 231 -12.21 20.95 -4.98
N GLU A 232 -12.60 20.25 -6.04
CA GLU A 232 -13.37 19.01 -5.97
C GLU A 232 -12.52 17.87 -5.40
N GLU A 233 -13.17 16.88 -4.77
CA GLU A 233 -12.52 15.83 -4.01
C GLU A 233 -11.41 15.08 -4.79
N PRO A 234 -11.58 14.65 -6.06
CA PRO A 234 -10.51 13.99 -6.80
C PRO A 234 -9.24 14.84 -6.95
N VAL A 235 -9.39 16.15 -7.13
CA VAL A 235 -8.27 17.09 -7.26
C VAL A 235 -7.63 17.32 -5.89
N SER A 236 -8.45 17.48 -4.85
CA SER A 236 -7.99 17.64 -3.48
C SER A 236 -7.19 16.43 -2.99
N LEU A 237 -7.65 15.20 -3.26
CA LEU A 237 -6.94 13.97 -2.95
C LEU A 237 -5.58 13.92 -3.64
N GLN A 238 -5.52 14.27 -4.92
CA GLN A 238 -4.27 14.30 -5.67
C GLN A 238 -3.32 15.40 -5.16
N ALA A 239 -3.84 16.52 -4.69
CA ALA A 239 -3.04 17.60 -4.11
C ALA A 239 -2.52 17.24 -2.71
N ILE A 240 -3.24 16.42 -1.93
CA ILE A 240 -2.71 15.84 -0.69
C ILE A 240 -1.60 14.84 -1.00
N GLU A 241 -1.77 14.00 -2.03
CA GLU A 241 -0.75 13.04 -2.45
C GLU A 241 0.58 13.71 -2.77
N PHE A 242 0.54 14.87 -3.46
CA PHE A 242 1.73 15.67 -3.71
C PHE A 242 2.52 16.00 -2.43
N TRP A 243 1.83 16.35 -1.34
CA TRP A 243 2.48 16.64 -0.06
C TRP A 243 3.00 15.38 0.61
N SER A 244 2.24 14.29 0.58
CA SER A 244 2.67 12.98 1.10
C SER A 244 3.97 12.52 0.45
N SER A 245 4.09 12.66 -0.88
CA SER A 245 5.29 12.22 -1.58
C SER A 245 6.53 13.06 -1.26
N ILE A 246 6.38 14.38 -1.07
CA ILE A 246 7.50 15.20 -0.59
C ILE A 246 7.91 14.75 0.82
N CYS A 247 6.95 14.39 1.68
CA CYS A 247 7.26 13.86 3.01
C CYS A 247 8.04 12.54 2.91
N ASP A 248 7.61 11.61 2.06
CA ASP A 248 8.27 10.32 1.86
C ASP A 248 9.72 10.51 1.34
N GLU A 249 9.92 11.34 0.31
CA GLU A 249 11.26 11.65 -0.20
C GLU A 249 12.17 12.26 0.88
N GLU A 250 11.66 13.21 1.67
CA GLU A 250 12.43 13.82 2.76
C GLU A 250 12.72 12.83 3.89
N ILE A 251 11.75 11.97 4.25
CA ILE A 251 11.94 10.91 5.26
C ILE A 251 13.02 9.93 4.80
N ASP A 252 12.96 9.44 3.56
CA ASP A 252 13.95 8.52 3.01
C ASP A 252 15.37 9.12 3.08
N ILE A 253 15.52 10.40 2.70
CA ILE A 253 16.81 11.12 2.81
C ILE A 253 17.25 11.24 4.27
N LEU A 254 16.35 11.57 5.19
CA LEU A 254 16.69 11.74 6.61
C LEU A 254 17.07 10.42 7.29
N GLU A 255 16.38 9.33 6.97
CA GLU A 255 16.64 7.98 7.49
C GLU A 255 17.95 7.39 6.93
N GLU A 256 18.24 7.59 5.64
CA GLU A 256 19.47 7.06 5.00
C GLU A 256 20.74 7.79 5.49
N TYR A 257 20.67 9.12 5.68
CA TYR A 257 21.86 9.95 5.94
C TYR A 257 21.98 10.49 7.37
N GLY A 258 21.03 10.18 8.27
CA GLY A 258 21.21 10.29 9.73
C GLY A 258 21.49 11.68 10.28
N GLY A 259 21.01 12.75 9.65
CA GLY A 259 21.09 14.14 10.15
C GLY A 259 22.50 14.77 10.25
N ASP A 260 23.57 13.97 10.20
CA ASP A 260 24.97 14.43 10.22
C ASP A 260 25.49 14.57 8.78
N PHE A 261 25.27 15.74 8.18
CA PHE A 261 25.85 16.16 6.90
C PHE A 261 27.38 16.42 6.99
N THR A 262 28.15 15.41 7.43
CA THR A 262 29.62 15.51 7.56
C THR A 262 30.39 14.64 6.56
N GLY A 263 29.74 14.19 5.48
CA GLY A 263 30.40 13.49 4.39
C GLY A 263 29.81 13.85 3.02
N ASP A 264 30.65 14.47 2.19
CA ASP A 264 30.75 14.57 0.72
C ASP A 264 29.70 13.86 -0.21
N PHE A 265 28.41 13.83 0.14
CA PHE A 265 27.34 13.26 -0.69
C PHE A 265 26.37 14.35 -1.17
N ASP A 266 26.08 14.34 -2.47
CA ASP A 266 25.48 15.42 -3.28
C ASP A 266 23.94 15.56 -3.18
N ILE A 267 23.24 14.89 -2.25
CA ILE A 267 21.77 14.96 -2.15
C ILE A 267 21.34 15.82 -0.95
N PRO A 268 21.06 17.12 -1.15
CA PRO A 268 20.59 17.99 -0.07
C PRO A 268 19.13 17.69 0.32
N CYS A 269 18.86 17.54 1.62
CA CYS A 269 17.51 17.64 2.15
C CYS A 269 17.17 19.13 2.33
N PHE A 270 16.14 19.61 1.63
CA PHE A 270 15.78 21.04 1.63
C PHE A 270 14.77 21.41 2.73
N TYR A 271 14.23 20.44 3.45
CA TYR A 271 13.26 20.65 4.53
C TYR A 271 12.04 21.47 4.10
N PHE A 272 11.49 21.17 2.92
CA PHE A 272 10.32 21.82 2.34
C PHE A 272 9.10 21.67 3.23
N ILE A 273 8.89 20.50 3.86
CA ILE A 273 7.76 20.28 4.74
C ILE A 273 7.85 21.18 5.98
N LYS A 274 9.06 21.33 6.55
CA LYS A 274 9.31 22.22 7.69
C LYS A 274 9.03 23.69 7.33
N GLN A 275 9.39 24.13 6.12
CA GLN A 275 9.11 25.48 5.64
C GLN A 275 7.61 25.70 5.37
N ALA A 276 6.91 24.70 4.83
CA ALA A 276 5.48 24.76 4.52
C ALA A 276 4.59 24.58 5.77
N LEU A 277 5.13 24.06 6.87
CA LEU A 277 4.40 23.63 8.06
C LEU A 277 3.34 24.63 8.57
N PRO A 278 3.60 25.95 8.64
CA PRO A 278 2.61 26.92 9.13
C PRO A 278 1.35 27.01 8.27
N ALA A 279 1.44 26.72 6.96
CA ALA A 279 0.32 26.72 6.03
C ALA A 279 -0.27 25.31 5.83
N LEU A 280 0.61 24.31 5.79
CA LEU A 280 0.26 22.92 5.53
C LEU A 280 -0.52 22.30 6.70
N LEU A 281 -0.08 22.48 7.94
CA LEU A 281 -0.72 21.84 9.09
C LEU A 281 -2.18 22.31 9.28
N PRO A 282 -2.52 23.61 9.32
CA PRO A 282 -3.92 24.03 9.45
C PRO A 282 -4.81 23.49 8.33
N MET A 283 -4.27 23.39 7.11
CA MET A 283 -4.96 22.81 5.97
C MET A 283 -5.28 21.32 6.21
N LEU A 284 -4.30 20.52 6.63
CA LEU A 284 -4.52 19.10 6.92
C LEU A 284 -5.49 18.90 8.08
N LEU A 285 -5.41 19.70 9.14
CA LEU A 285 -6.35 19.62 10.27
C LEU A 285 -7.79 19.95 9.87
N GLU A 286 -8.01 20.84 8.90
CA GLU A 286 -9.34 21.11 8.33
C GLU A 286 -9.90 19.91 7.57
N THR A 287 -9.05 19.11 6.90
CA THR A 287 -9.51 17.89 6.19
C THR A 287 -10.02 16.81 7.15
N LEU A 288 -9.46 16.74 8.36
CA LEU A 288 -9.89 15.84 9.43
C LEU A 288 -11.27 16.17 10.01
N LEU A 289 -11.93 17.23 9.54
CA LEU A 289 -13.30 17.58 9.94
C LEU A 289 -14.33 17.23 8.84
N LYS A 290 -13.88 16.62 7.73
CA LYS A 290 -14.70 16.26 6.57
C LYS A 290 -15.09 14.77 6.56
N GLN A 291 -15.33 14.16 7.71
CA GLN A 291 -15.81 12.77 7.79
C GLN A 291 -17.25 12.64 7.26
N GLU A 292 -17.52 11.54 6.56
CA GLU A 292 -18.85 11.18 6.06
C GLU A 292 -19.54 10.19 7.01
N GLU A 293 -20.87 10.30 7.17
CA GLU A 293 -21.64 9.50 8.14
C GLU A 293 -21.87 8.04 7.72
N ASP A 294 -21.82 7.74 6.41
CA ASP A 294 -22.22 6.44 5.84
C ASP A 294 -21.03 5.55 5.43
N GLN A 295 -19.82 5.79 5.97
CA GLN A 295 -18.60 5.05 5.59
C GLN A 295 -18.59 3.57 6.00
N ASP A 296 -19.49 3.15 6.89
CA ASP A 296 -19.61 1.75 7.34
C ASP A 296 -19.97 0.76 6.21
N GLN A 297 -20.41 1.25 5.03
CA GLN A 297 -20.79 0.39 3.89
C GLN A 297 -19.64 0.11 2.91
N ASP A 298 -18.54 0.87 2.96
CA ASP A 298 -17.38 0.71 2.08
C ASP A 298 -16.07 0.93 2.86
N GLU A 299 -15.67 -0.06 3.67
CA GLU A 299 -14.41 -0.08 4.46
C GLU A 299 -13.15 0.20 3.61
N GLY A 300 -13.24 0.16 2.26
CA GLY A 300 -12.15 0.45 1.33
C GLY A 300 -12.15 1.84 0.69
N ALA A 301 -13.15 2.70 0.98
CA ALA A 301 -13.28 4.00 0.35
C ALA A 301 -12.23 5.02 0.87
N TRP A 302 -11.30 5.41 0.00
CA TRP A 302 -10.28 6.42 0.29
C TRP A 302 -10.84 7.84 0.11
N ASN A 303 -10.99 8.58 1.21
CA ASN A 303 -11.61 9.91 1.26
C ASN A 303 -10.65 11.01 1.77
N ILE A 304 -11.10 12.27 1.73
CA ILE A 304 -10.29 13.44 2.12
C ILE A 304 -9.79 13.39 3.57
N ALA A 305 -10.61 12.94 4.52
CA ALA A 305 -10.20 12.88 5.93
C ALA A 305 -9.11 11.81 6.14
N MET A 306 -9.23 10.66 5.46
CA MET A 306 -8.21 9.61 5.46
C MET A 306 -6.91 10.09 4.83
N ALA A 307 -6.97 10.68 3.63
CA ALA A 307 -5.80 11.22 2.95
C ALA A 307 -5.09 12.29 3.81
N GLY A 308 -5.87 13.20 4.40
CA GLY A 308 -5.36 14.22 5.30
C GLY A 308 -4.70 13.67 6.56
N GLY A 309 -5.29 12.65 7.19
CA GLY A 309 -4.75 12.00 8.37
C GLY A 309 -3.46 11.23 8.11
N THR A 310 -3.38 10.53 6.98
CA THR A 310 -2.16 9.86 6.52
C THR A 310 -1.06 10.88 6.21
N CYS A 311 -1.38 11.92 5.44
CA CYS A 311 -0.42 13.00 5.14
C CYS A 311 0.05 13.71 6.42
N LEU A 312 -0.83 13.94 7.39
CA LEU A 312 -0.46 14.52 8.69
C LEU A 312 0.54 13.65 9.45
N GLY A 313 0.40 12.32 9.40
CA GLY A 313 1.36 11.41 10.00
C GLY A 313 2.72 11.43 9.31
N LEU A 314 2.74 11.50 7.98
CA LEU A 314 3.98 11.70 7.23
C LEU A 314 4.65 13.04 7.60
N VAL A 315 3.89 14.14 7.66
CA VAL A 315 4.40 15.44 8.11
C VAL A 315 4.99 15.34 9.51
N ALA A 316 4.33 14.66 10.45
CA ALA A 316 4.83 14.47 11.81
C ALA A 316 6.16 13.72 11.85
N ARG A 317 6.31 12.67 11.03
CA ARG A 317 7.56 11.93 10.83
C ARG A 317 8.66 12.80 10.22
N THR A 318 8.34 13.63 9.23
CA THR A 318 9.32 14.50 8.56
C THR A 318 9.82 15.63 9.46
N VAL A 319 8.94 16.32 10.21
CA VAL A 319 9.32 17.52 10.99
C VAL A 319 9.60 17.26 12.47
N GLY A 320 9.25 16.08 12.99
CA GLY A 320 9.45 15.70 14.38
C GLY A 320 8.80 16.68 15.36
N ASP A 321 9.56 17.12 16.37
CA ASP A 321 9.09 17.96 17.48
C ASP A 321 8.38 19.26 17.06
N ASP A 322 8.70 19.80 15.89
CA ASP A 322 8.21 21.10 15.43
C ASP A 322 6.69 21.12 15.21
N ILE A 323 6.06 19.96 14.97
CA ILE A 323 4.61 19.84 14.77
C ILE A 323 3.82 19.98 16.07
N VAL A 324 4.39 19.50 17.19
CA VAL A 324 3.70 19.35 18.48
C VAL A 324 3.07 20.66 18.96
N PRO A 325 3.80 21.80 19.08
CA PRO A 325 3.20 23.04 19.57
C PRO A 325 2.10 23.60 18.65
N LEU A 326 2.06 23.18 17.38
CA LEU A 326 1.12 23.66 16.39
C LEU A 326 -0.16 22.81 16.33
N VAL A 327 -0.07 21.50 16.58
CA VAL A 327 -1.21 20.58 16.57
C VAL A 327 -1.98 20.56 17.89
N VAL A 328 -1.29 20.77 19.02
CA VAL A 328 -1.88 20.76 20.38
C VAL A 328 -3.10 21.67 20.51
N PRO A 329 -3.10 22.94 20.04
CA PRO A 329 -4.26 23.81 20.15
C PRO A 329 -5.51 23.25 19.46
N PHE A 330 -5.34 22.56 18.32
CA PHE A 330 -6.46 21.94 17.62
C PHE A 330 -7.03 20.77 18.41
N ILE A 331 -6.17 19.92 18.98
CA ILE A 331 -6.60 18.78 19.79
C ILE A 331 -7.35 19.27 21.03
N GLU A 332 -6.76 20.16 21.83
CA GLU A 332 -7.37 20.66 23.07
C GLU A 332 -8.70 21.37 22.83
N GLN A 333 -8.80 22.14 21.73
CA GLN A 333 -10.04 22.85 21.39
C GLN A 333 -11.15 21.89 20.99
N ASN A 334 -10.85 20.85 20.19
CA ASN A 334 -11.85 20.02 19.52
C ASN A 334 -12.20 18.72 20.25
N ILE A 335 -11.29 18.17 21.05
CA ILE A 335 -11.46 16.85 21.67
C ILE A 335 -12.70 16.75 22.59
N SER A 336 -13.09 17.85 23.25
CA SER A 336 -14.23 17.90 24.17
C SER A 336 -15.51 18.49 23.57
N LYS A 337 -15.56 18.78 22.26
CA LYS A 337 -16.73 19.40 21.64
C LYS A 337 -17.91 18.43 21.48
N PRO A 338 -19.17 18.91 21.48
CA PRO A 338 -20.35 18.05 21.36
C PRO A 338 -20.53 17.48 19.94
N ASP A 339 -19.96 18.14 18.93
CA ASP A 339 -19.94 17.64 17.55
C ASP A 339 -18.95 16.47 17.41
N TRP A 340 -19.44 15.33 16.92
CA TRP A 340 -18.64 14.11 16.80
C TRP A 340 -17.50 14.26 15.79
N ARG A 341 -17.71 15.00 14.69
CA ARG A 341 -16.66 15.25 13.67
C ARG A 341 -15.45 15.96 14.26
N GLN A 342 -15.70 16.90 15.18
CA GLN A 342 -14.65 17.65 15.86
C GLN A 342 -13.88 16.78 16.86
N ARG A 343 -14.58 15.92 17.62
CA ARG A 343 -13.92 14.97 18.54
C ARG A 343 -13.10 13.93 17.79
N GLU A 344 -13.67 13.38 16.72
CA GLU A 344 -13.00 12.38 15.91
C GLU A 344 -11.81 12.98 15.18
N GLY A 345 -11.96 14.16 14.56
CA GLY A 345 -10.85 14.87 13.94
C GLY A 345 -9.71 15.18 14.91
N ALA A 346 -10.01 15.55 16.16
CA ALA A 346 -9.00 15.72 17.21
C ALA A 346 -8.32 14.41 17.60
N THR A 347 -9.09 13.33 17.72
CA THR A 347 -8.55 11.99 18.04
C THR A 347 -7.67 11.47 16.91
N TYR A 348 -8.09 11.67 15.66
CA TYR A 348 -7.33 11.29 14.48
C TYR A 348 -6.04 12.11 14.38
N ALA A 349 -6.11 13.43 14.53
CA ALA A 349 -4.93 14.29 14.58
C ALA A 349 -3.93 13.86 15.65
N PHE A 350 -4.43 13.54 16.86
CA PHE A 350 -3.60 13.03 17.94
C PHE A 350 -2.92 11.71 17.56
N GLY A 351 -3.67 10.74 17.02
CA GLY A 351 -3.13 9.46 16.57
C GLY A 351 -2.07 9.59 15.47
N SER A 352 -2.31 10.46 14.48
CA SER A 352 -1.39 10.70 13.36
C SER A 352 -0.04 11.27 13.81
N VAL A 353 0.01 12.04 14.90
CA VAL A 353 1.27 12.68 15.36
C VAL A 353 2.04 11.89 16.44
N LEU A 354 1.61 10.66 16.75
CA LEU A 354 2.30 9.81 17.73
C LEU A 354 3.63 9.23 17.23
N GLU A 355 3.87 9.28 15.92
CA GLU A 355 5.10 8.83 15.28
C GLU A 355 5.84 10.04 14.67
N GLY A 356 7.15 10.13 14.91
CA GLY A 356 8.00 11.25 14.46
C GLY A 356 8.55 12.09 15.62
N PRO A 357 7.73 12.80 16.40
CA PRO A 357 8.21 13.60 17.53
C PRO A 357 8.88 12.76 18.62
N SER A 358 9.73 13.40 19.41
CA SER A 358 10.45 12.74 20.50
C SER A 358 9.49 12.31 21.63
N PRO A 359 9.77 11.18 22.32
CA PRO A 359 8.97 10.74 23.45
C PRO A 359 8.80 11.83 24.53
N GLU A 360 9.81 12.65 24.78
CA GLU A 360 9.76 13.74 25.76
C GLU A 360 8.72 14.80 25.41
N LYS A 361 8.50 15.07 24.13
CA LYS A 361 7.47 16.01 23.65
C LYS A 361 6.08 15.37 23.60
N LEU A 362 6.01 14.06 23.37
CA LEU A 362 4.74 13.33 23.30
C LEU A 362 4.16 13.02 24.68
N ILE A 363 4.98 12.72 25.70
CA ILE A 363 4.51 12.34 27.04
C ILE A 363 3.46 13.31 27.62
N PRO A 364 3.66 14.65 27.62
CA PRO A 364 2.65 15.58 28.11
C PRO A 364 1.33 15.50 27.33
N LEU A 365 1.41 15.35 26.00
CA LEU A 365 0.25 15.25 25.12
C LEU A 365 -0.52 13.95 25.36
N VAL A 366 0.20 12.83 25.48
CA VAL A 366 -0.37 11.52 25.82
C VAL A 366 -1.05 11.57 27.18
N ASN A 367 -0.46 12.20 28.20
CA ASN A 367 -1.08 12.33 29.52
C ASN A 367 -2.40 13.12 29.47
N VAL A 368 -2.46 14.21 28.70
CA VAL A 368 -3.68 15.01 28.49
C VAL A 368 -4.74 14.18 27.75
N ALA A 369 -4.36 13.54 26.65
CA ALA A 369 -5.25 12.71 25.84
C ALA A 369 -5.77 11.49 26.61
N LEU A 370 -4.91 10.81 27.37
CA LEU A 370 -5.28 9.72 28.28
C LEU A 370 -6.26 10.22 29.33
N THR A 371 -6.00 11.35 29.98
CA THR A 371 -6.92 11.93 30.95
C THR A 371 -8.28 12.21 30.31
N PHE A 372 -8.32 12.71 29.07
CA PHE A 372 -9.57 12.90 28.34
C PHE A 372 -10.27 11.57 28.01
N MET A 373 -9.59 10.63 27.36
CA MET A 373 -10.13 9.30 26.99
C MET A 373 -10.67 8.55 28.22
N LEU A 374 -9.97 8.67 29.36
CA LEU A 374 -10.33 8.09 30.66
C LEU A 374 -11.28 8.99 31.49
N SER A 375 -11.57 10.21 31.05
CA SER A 375 -12.62 11.05 31.64
C SER A 375 -13.96 10.84 30.94
N ALA A 376 -13.92 10.50 29.64
CA ALA A 376 -15.07 10.03 28.89
C ALA A 376 -15.57 8.65 29.40
N LEU A 377 -14.71 7.89 30.08
CA LEU A 377 -14.99 6.59 30.67
C LEU A 377 -14.52 6.57 32.13
N GLN A 378 -15.46 6.72 33.07
CA GLN A 378 -15.20 7.02 34.49
C GLN A 378 -14.10 6.16 35.19
N LYS A 379 -12.96 6.83 35.50
CA LYS A 379 -11.96 6.61 36.60
C LYS A 379 -10.80 5.58 36.45
N ASP A 380 -9.59 6.12 36.69
CA ASP A 380 -8.23 5.60 37.03
C ASP A 380 -7.33 5.01 35.90
N PRO A 381 -6.06 5.44 35.66
CA PRO A 381 -5.45 5.31 34.32
C PRO A 381 -4.94 3.94 33.83
N SER A 382 -4.37 3.06 34.65
CA SER A 382 -3.68 1.85 34.14
C SER A 382 -4.48 0.57 34.27
N SER A 383 -5.22 0.39 35.37
CA SER A 383 -6.16 -0.73 35.57
C SER A 383 -7.42 -0.60 34.72
N HIS A 384 -7.80 0.62 34.33
CA HIS A 384 -9.04 0.87 33.58
C HIS A 384 -8.88 0.65 32.08
N ILE A 385 -7.69 0.87 31.51
CA ILE A 385 -7.47 0.68 30.06
C ILE A 385 -7.80 -0.75 29.66
N VAL A 386 -7.25 -1.74 30.38
CA VAL A 386 -7.55 -3.15 30.09
C VAL A 386 -9.05 -3.41 30.23
N THR A 387 -9.68 -3.02 31.36
CA THR A 387 -11.12 -3.21 31.57
C THR A 387 -11.98 -2.55 30.49
N VAL A 388 -11.63 -1.34 30.04
CA VAL A 388 -12.31 -0.63 28.95
C VAL A 388 -12.13 -1.36 27.64
N LEU A 389 -10.92 -1.79 27.29
CA LEU A 389 -10.66 -2.54 26.06
C LEU A 389 -11.48 -3.84 26.04
N LEU A 390 -11.49 -4.58 27.15
CA LEU A 390 -12.27 -5.82 27.27
C LEU A 390 -13.79 -5.58 27.17
N GLN A 391 -14.29 -4.44 27.67
CA GLN A 391 -15.69 -4.07 27.50
C GLN A 391 -16.00 -3.62 26.06
N THR A 392 -15.07 -2.91 25.42
CA THR A 392 -15.19 -2.40 24.04
C THR A 392 -15.16 -3.54 23.01
N MET A 393 -14.47 -4.63 23.31
CA MET A 393 -14.50 -5.87 22.50
C MET A 393 -15.89 -6.49 22.33
N LYS A 394 -16.90 -6.04 23.08
CA LYS A 394 -18.30 -6.48 22.98
C LYS A 394 -19.14 -5.60 22.05
N ASP A 395 -18.59 -4.52 21.53
CA ASP A 395 -19.26 -3.58 20.63
C ASP A 395 -19.28 -4.11 19.18
N THR A 396 -19.74 -3.31 18.21
CA THR A 396 -19.77 -3.66 16.78
C THR A 396 -18.40 -4.15 16.27
N PRO A 397 -18.36 -5.02 15.23
CA PRO A 397 -17.12 -5.66 14.78
C PRO A 397 -15.96 -4.70 14.51
N ASN A 398 -16.22 -3.57 13.86
CA ASN A 398 -15.23 -2.52 13.61
C ASN A 398 -14.61 -1.95 14.89
N VAL A 399 -15.43 -1.66 15.90
CA VAL A 399 -14.96 -1.11 17.18
C VAL A 399 -14.22 -2.18 17.99
N ALA A 400 -14.73 -3.41 17.98
CA ALA A 400 -14.12 -4.54 18.68
C ALA A 400 -12.76 -4.94 18.07
N GLU A 401 -12.60 -4.84 16.74
CA GLU A 401 -11.32 -5.10 16.05
C GLU A 401 -10.25 -4.11 16.50
N LYS A 402 -10.58 -2.81 16.59
CA LYS A 402 -9.67 -1.79 17.12
C LYS A 402 -9.34 -1.99 18.59
N ALA A 403 -10.29 -2.47 19.41
CA ALA A 403 -10.02 -2.83 20.79
C ALA A 403 -9.04 -4.01 20.93
N CYS A 404 -9.15 -5.03 20.06
CA CYS A 404 -8.17 -6.11 19.94
C CYS A 404 -6.79 -5.55 19.57
N GLY A 405 -6.69 -4.74 18.51
CA GLY A 405 -5.44 -4.10 18.11
C GLY A 405 -4.80 -3.23 19.20
N ALA A 406 -5.59 -2.45 19.94
CA ALA A 406 -5.08 -1.66 21.06
C ALA A 406 -4.54 -2.55 22.20
N LEU A 407 -5.20 -3.68 22.49
CA LEU A 407 -4.71 -4.64 23.47
C LEU A 407 -3.44 -5.38 22.98
N TYR A 408 -3.33 -5.64 21.68
CA TYR A 408 -2.12 -6.18 21.05
C TYR A 408 -0.91 -5.28 21.31
N PHE A 409 -1.03 -3.98 20.99
CA PHE A 409 0.07 -3.03 21.21
C PHE A 409 0.34 -2.78 22.69
N LEU A 410 -0.68 -2.84 23.55
CA LEU A 410 -0.51 -2.77 25.00
C LEU A 410 0.29 -3.96 25.53
N ALA A 411 0.03 -5.17 25.04
CA ALA A 411 0.77 -6.37 25.41
C ALA A 411 2.24 -6.26 24.99
N GLN A 412 2.48 -5.87 23.72
CA GLN A 412 3.81 -5.67 23.17
C GLN A 412 4.61 -4.60 23.95
N GLY A 413 3.97 -3.47 24.31
CA GLY A 413 4.62 -2.40 25.07
C GLY A 413 5.08 -2.80 26.48
N TYR A 414 4.54 -3.89 27.04
CA TYR A 414 4.97 -4.44 28.33
C TYR A 414 5.92 -5.65 28.21
N GLU A 415 6.34 -6.05 27.00
CA GLU A 415 7.20 -7.22 26.78
C GLU A 415 8.56 -7.09 27.51
N GLU A 416 9.14 -5.89 27.53
CA GLU A 416 10.48 -5.64 28.08
C GLU A 416 10.52 -5.46 29.62
N MET A 417 9.37 -5.45 30.30
CA MET A 417 9.28 -5.11 31.73
C MET A 417 9.71 -6.23 32.71
N GLY A 418 10.25 -7.34 32.21
CA GLY A 418 10.83 -8.42 33.03
C GLY A 418 9.82 -9.37 33.66
N SER A 419 10.10 -9.86 34.87
CA SER A 419 9.41 -11.04 35.46
C SER A 419 7.97 -10.80 35.94
N SER A 420 7.54 -9.55 36.11
CA SER A 420 6.17 -9.22 36.56
C SER A 420 5.59 -8.13 35.67
N SER A 421 4.75 -8.53 34.72
CA SER A 421 4.05 -7.62 33.82
C SER A 421 2.84 -7.00 34.53
N PRO A 422 2.55 -5.70 34.34
CA PRO A 422 1.29 -5.08 34.77
C PRO A 422 0.04 -5.78 34.21
N LEU A 423 0.17 -6.57 33.14
CA LEU A 423 -0.91 -7.35 32.55
C LEU A 423 -1.14 -8.70 33.25
N THR A 424 -0.20 -9.20 34.06
CA THR A 424 -0.31 -10.50 34.73
C THR A 424 -1.63 -10.68 35.50
N PRO A 425 -2.12 -9.70 36.29
CA PRO A 425 -3.39 -9.83 37.01
C PRO A 425 -4.61 -9.98 36.09
N PHE A 426 -4.54 -9.45 34.87
CA PHE A 426 -5.64 -9.43 33.90
C PHE A 426 -5.54 -10.55 32.86
N PHE A 427 -4.44 -11.31 32.85
CA PHE A 427 -4.14 -12.29 31.80
C PHE A 427 -5.29 -13.27 31.54
N GLN A 428 -5.88 -13.83 32.61
CA GLN A 428 -6.99 -14.76 32.49
C GLN A 428 -8.23 -14.11 31.87
N GLU A 429 -8.57 -12.88 32.29
CA GLU A 429 -9.74 -12.15 31.80
C GLU A 429 -9.57 -11.73 30.34
N ILE A 430 -8.35 -11.32 29.96
CA ILE A 430 -7.96 -11.00 28.58
C ILE A 430 -8.15 -12.21 27.68
N VAL A 431 -7.55 -13.35 28.04
CA VAL A 431 -7.61 -14.58 27.25
C VAL A 431 -9.06 -15.04 27.08
N GLN A 432 -9.85 -15.02 28.16
CA GLN A 432 -11.26 -15.42 28.10
C GLN A 432 -12.09 -14.49 27.22
N SER A 433 -11.83 -13.18 27.27
CA SER A 433 -12.53 -12.19 26.45
C SER A 433 -12.18 -12.37 24.96
N LEU A 434 -10.90 -12.56 24.62
CA LEU A 434 -10.47 -12.80 23.25
C LEU A 434 -11.07 -14.08 22.67
N LEU A 435 -11.10 -15.17 23.44
CA LEU A 435 -11.79 -16.41 23.03
C LEU A 435 -13.31 -16.19 22.89
N THR A 436 -13.91 -15.33 23.70
CA THR A 436 -15.33 -14.97 23.53
C THR A 436 -15.55 -14.22 22.21
N VAL A 437 -14.63 -13.32 21.85
CA VAL A 437 -14.67 -12.57 20.59
C VAL A 437 -14.55 -13.49 19.38
N THR A 438 -13.65 -14.48 19.41
CA THR A 438 -13.45 -15.43 18.28
C THR A 438 -14.70 -16.27 17.98
N HIS A 439 -15.59 -16.42 18.97
CA HIS A 439 -16.85 -17.18 18.88
C HIS A 439 -18.09 -16.31 18.63
N ARG A 440 -17.97 -14.99 18.47
CA ARG A 440 -19.13 -14.15 18.13
C ARG A 440 -19.72 -14.54 16.77
N GLU A 441 -21.03 -14.34 16.61
CA GLU A 441 -21.72 -14.62 15.35
C GLU A 441 -21.21 -13.72 14.20
N ASP A 442 -20.87 -12.48 14.52
CA ASP A 442 -20.33 -11.45 13.62
C ASP A 442 -18.78 -11.44 13.57
N ALA A 443 -18.10 -12.43 14.17
CA ALA A 443 -16.63 -12.47 14.21
C ALA A 443 -15.97 -12.54 12.81
N GLY A 444 -16.71 -12.95 11.79
CA GLY A 444 -16.24 -12.95 10.40
C GLY A 444 -16.24 -11.58 9.72
N GLU A 445 -16.87 -10.57 10.33
CA GLU A 445 -16.94 -9.21 9.81
C GLU A 445 -15.70 -8.41 10.24
N SER A 446 -15.29 -7.45 9.41
CA SER A 446 -14.22 -6.48 9.70
C SER A 446 -12.91 -7.10 10.18
N ARG A 447 -12.63 -8.36 9.78
CA ARG A 447 -11.47 -9.16 10.22
C ARG A 447 -11.37 -9.37 11.74
N LEU A 448 -12.47 -9.21 12.48
CA LEU A 448 -12.49 -9.26 13.95
C LEU A 448 -11.88 -10.56 14.51
N ARG A 449 -12.23 -11.72 13.92
CA ARG A 449 -11.67 -13.01 14.34
C ARG A 449 -10.16 -13.08 14.16
N THR A 450 -9.65 -12.56 13.05
CA THR A 450 -8.21 -12.52 12.77
C THR A 450 -7.50 -11.64 13.80
N ALA A 451 -8.01 -10.43 14.04
CA ALA A 451 -7.46 -9.52 15.04
C ALA A 451 -7.48 -10.12 16.47
N ALA A 452 -8.55 -10.83 16.84
CA ALA A 452 -8.65 -11.47 18.15
C ALA A 452 -7.60 -12.59 18.34
N TYR A 453 -7.38 -13.43 17.33
CA TYR A 453 -6.34 -14.47 17.39
C TYR A 453 -4.93 -13.88 17.34
N GLU A 454 -4.69 -12.83 16.56
CA GLU A 454 -3.39 -12.13 16.55
C GLU A 454 -3.09 -11.49 17.90
N THR A 455 -4.09 -10.87 18.52
CA THR A 455 -3.99 -10.31 19.87
C THR A 455 -3.73 -11.40 20.92
N LEU A 456 -4.43 -12.53 20.83
CA LEU A 456 -4.19 -13.67 21.72
C LEU A 456 -2.76 -14.19 21.58
N ASN A 457 -2.25 -14.27 20.35
CA ASN A 457 -0.88 -14.68 20.08
C ASN A 457 0.11 -13.75 20.76
N GLU A 458 -0.07 -12.44 20.65
CA GLU A 458 0.84 -11.47 21.25
C GLU A 458 0.81 -11.49 22.77
N VAL A 459 -0.39 -11.59 23.36
CA VAL A 459 -0.56 -11.76 24.82
C VAL A 459 0.16 -13.01 25.30
N VAL A 460 0.11 -14.12 24.54
CA VAL A 460 0.86 -15.34 24.86
C VAL A 460 2.37 -15.15 24.69
N ARG A 461 2.85 -14.45 23.65
CA ARG A 461 4.29 -14.15 23.48
C ARG A 461 4.84 -13.35 24.66
N CYS A 462 4.10 -12.32 25.07
CA CYS A 462 4.44 -11.41 26.16
C CYS A 462 4.19 -11.99 27.56
N SER A 463 3.68 -13.23 27.66
CA SER A 463 3.37 -13.88 28.95
C SER A 463 4.64 -14.15 29.78
N THR A 464 4.53 -14.14 31.11
CA THR A 464 5.63 -14.45 32.03
C THR A 464 5.55 -15.88 32.56
N ASP A 465 6.59 -16.34 33.28
CA ASP A 465 6.57 -17.65 33.95
C ASP A 465 5.40 -17.79 34.96
N GLU A 466 4.94 -16.67 35.55
CA GLU A 466 3.79 -16.65 36.46
C GLU A 466 2.48 -17.01 35.74
N THR A 467 2.33 -16.57 34.49
CA THR A 467 1.16 -16.84 33.64
C THR A 467 1.26 -18.15 32.86
N ALA A 468 2.41 -18.85 32.91
CA ALA A 468 2.62 -20.08 32.16
C ALA A 468 1.60 -21.21 32.45
N PRO A 469 1.11 -21.41 33.70
CA PRO A 469 0.03 -22.36 33.97
C PRO A 469 -1.27 -22.03 33.22
N LEU A 470 -1.56 -20.74 33.00
CA LEU A 470 -2.73 -20.29 32.25
C LEU A 470 -2.52 -20.51 30.74
N VAL A 471 -1.31 -20.28 30.23
CA VAL A 471 -0.96 -20.61 28.84
C VAL A 471 -1.09 -22.11 28.57
N LEU A 472 -0.70 -22.97 29.52
CA LEU A 472 -0.88 -24.42 29.42
C LEU A 472 -2.35 -24.84 29.29
N GLN A 473 -3.27 -24.11 29.93
CA GLN A 473 -4.72 -24.39 29.82
C GLN A 473 -5.28 -24.07 28.42
N LEU A 474 -4.61 -23.22 27.64
CA LEU A 474 -5.04 -22.90 26.27
C LEU A 474 -4.77 -24.03 25.27
N VAL A 475 -3.74 -24.86 25.51
CA VAL A 475 -3.36 -25.97 24.63
C VAL A 475 -4.55 -26.89 24.29
N PRO A 476 -5.27 -27.47 25.27
CA PRO A 476 -6.42 -28.34 24.98
C PRO A 476 -7.59 -27.59 24.33
N VAL A 477 -7.79 -26.31 24.65
CA VAL A 477 -8.89 -25.49 24.07
C VAL A 477 -8.67 -25.30 22.57
N ILE A 478 -7.50 -24.80 22.18
CA ILE A 478 -7.15 -24.57 20.76
C ILE A 478 -7.10 -25.89 19.98
N MET A 479 -6.60 -26.96 20.58
CA MET A 479 -6.60 -28.28 19.96
C MET A 479 -8.01 -28.81 19.70
N MET A 480 -8.93 -28.64 20.64
CA MET A 480 -10.33 -29.05 20.49
C MET A 480 -11.03 -28.24 19.39
N GLU A 481 -10.84 -26.92 19.36
CA GLU A 481 -11.38 -26.07 18.29
C GLU A 481 -10.85 -26.48 16.92
N LEU A 482 -9.54 -26.71 16.83
CA LEU A 482 -8.90 -27.17 15.60
C LEU A 482 -9.47 -28.54 15.18
N HIS A 483 -9.68 -29.46 16.12
CA HIS A 483 -10.32 -30.75 15.84
C HIS A 483 -11.74 -30.59 15.29
N ASN A 484 -12.56 -29.72 15.88
CA ASN A 484 -13.94 -29.47 15.43
C ASN A 484 -13.99 -28.96 13.99
N THR A 485 -12.95 -28.25 13.52
CA THR A 485 -12.88 -27.83 12.11
C THR A 485 -12.71 -29.01 11.13
N LEU A 486 -12.32 -30.21 11.57
CA LEU A 486 -12.13 -31.36 10.69
C LEU A 486 -13.41 -32.16 10.41
N GLU A 487 -14.43 -32.04 11.26
CA GLU A 487 -15.63 -32.89 11.21
C GLU A 487 -16.72 -32.38 10.24
N GLY A 488 -16.60 -31.15 9.72
CA GLY A 488 -17.58 -30.53 8.82
C GLY A 488 -17.27 -30.73 7.32
N GLN A 489 -17.87 -31.74 6.67
CA GLN A 489 -17.51 -32.14 5.29
C GLN A 489 -18.52 -31.79 4.17
N LYS A 490 -19.40 -30.79 4.32
CA LYS A 490 -20.25 -30.31 3.20
C LYS A 490 -20.38 -28.79 3.19
N LEU A 491 -19.30 -28.11 2.84
CA LEU A 491 -19.26 -26.65 2.72
C LEU A 491 -19.24 -26.19 1.26
N SER A 492 -19.87 -25.03 1.00
CA SER A 492 -19.75 -24.29 -0.27
C SER A 492 -18.29 -23.89 -0.52
N SER A 493 -17.99 -23.30 -1.69
CA SER A 493 -16.63 -22.78 -1.96
C SER A 493 -16.23 -21.71 -0.93
N ASP A 494 -17.14 -20.77 -0.65
CA ASP A 494 -16.98 -19.72 0.38
C ASP A 494 -16.82 -20.31 1.80
N GLY A 495 -17.62 -21.33 2.14
CA GLY A 495 -17.50 -22.01 3.44
C GLY A 495 -16.16 -22.73 3.63
N ARG A 496 -15.56 -23.26 2.56
CA ARG A 496 -14.23 -23.88 2.61
C ARG A 496 -13.11 -22.87 2.81
N GLU A 497 -13.23 -21.68 2.22
CA GLU A 497 -12.25 -20.60 2.38
C GLU A 497 -12.23 -20.09 3.82
N LYS A 498 -13.41 -19.77 4.39
CA LYS A 498 -13.56 -19.36 5.80
C LYS A 498 -13.07 -20.41 6.78
N GLN A 499 -13.30 -21.69 6.48
CA GLN A 499 -12.79 -22.80 7.28
C GLN A 499 -11.26 -22.91 7.20
N SER A 500 -10.68 -22.74 6.01
CA SER A 500 -9.23 -22.74 5.82
C SER A 500 -8.56 -21.57 6.54
N GLU A 501 -9.18 -20.39 6.53
CA GLU A 501 -8.71 -19.21 7.27
C GLU A 501 -8.69 -19.49 8.78
N LEU A 502 -9.81 -19.99 9.34
CA LEU A 502 -9.90 -20.35 10.76
C LEU A 502 -8.85 -21.41 11.15
N GLN A 503 -8.64 -22.43 10.32
CA GLN A 503 -7.60 -23.43 10.53
C GLN A 503 -6.20 -22.79 10.57
N GLY A 504 -5.93 -21.84 9.69
CA GLY A 504 -4.69 -21.05 9.69
C GLY A 504 -4.48 -20.30 11.00
N LEU A 505 -5.51 -19.59 11.48
CA LEU A 505 -5.48 -18.83 12.74
C LEU A 505 -5.22 -19.73 13.95
N LEU A 506 -5.97 -20.83 14.08
CA LEU A 506 -5.81 -21.81 15.16
C LEU A 506 -4.43 -22.46 15.15
N CYS A 507 -3.91 -22.81 13.97
CA CYS A 507 -2.56 -23.37 13.83
C CYS A 507 -1.48 -22.34 14.20
N GLY A 508 -1.66 -21.07 13.82
CA GLY A 508 -0.80 -19.97 14.24
C GLY A 508 -0.79 -19.79 15.76
N CYS A 509 -1.95 -19.83 16.39
CA CYS A 509 -2.08 -19.75 17.85
C CYS A 509 -1.40 -20.91 18.56
N LEU A 510 -1.61 -22.13 18.08
CA LEU A 510 -0.96 -23.31 18.65
C LEU A 510 0.57 -23.22 18.50
N LEU A 511 1.07 -22.75 17.35
CA LEU A 511 2.51 -22.53 17.14
C LEU A 511 3.10 -21.55 18.17
N VAL A 512 2.43 -20.43 18.42
CA VAL A 512 2.89 -19.42 19.39
C VAL A 512 2.92 -19.98 20.81
N ILE A 513 1.87 -20.71 21.21
CA ILE A 513 1.82 -21.40 22.51
C ILE A 513 2.98 -22.41 22.64
N ILE A 514 3.25 -23.20 21.58
CA ILE A 514 4.35 -24.17 21.55
C ILE A 514 5.70 -23.48 21.72
N GLN A 515 5.94 -22.38 20.99
CA GLN A 515 7.19 -21.63 21.07
C GLN A 515 7.40 -21.08 22.48
N LYS A 516 6.36 -20.48 23.07
CA LYS A 516 6.44 -19.89 24.41
C LYS A 516 6.70 -20.95 25.47
N LEU A 517 5.86 -21.98 25.55
CA LEU A 517 5.99 -23.06 26.53
C LEU A 517 7.25 -23.91 26.30
N GLY A 518 7.73 -23.99 25.06
CA GLY A 518 8.94 -24.70 24.69
C GLY A 518 10.23 -23.99 25.09
N SER A 519 10.17 -22.67 25.34
CA SER A 519 11.34 -21.85 25.70
C SER A 519 11.75 -21.99 27.17
N SER A 520 10.81 -22.29 28.08
CA SER A 520 11.07 -22.48 29.51
C SER A 520 11.22 -23.96 29.88
N GLU A 521 12.25 -24.31 30.66
CA GLU A 521 12.50 -25.69 31.08
C GLU A 521 11.39 -26.24 31.98
N ALA A 522 10.77 -25.40 32.81
CA ALA A 522 9.72 -25.79 33.74
C ALA A 522 8.44 -26.26 33.02
N THR A 523 8.09 -25.59 31.92
CA THR A 523 6.87 -25.88 31.14
C THR A 523 7.09 -26.92 30.06
N LYS A 524 8.34 -27.06 29.58
CA LYS A 524 8.70 -27.96 28.48
C LYS A 524 8.27 -29.41 28.72
N TYR A 525 8.50 -29.95 29.91
CA TYR A 525 8.15 -31.34 30.23
C TYR A 525 6.63 -31.58 30.29
N VAL A 526 5.89 -30.61 30.82
CA VAL A 526 4.42 -30.67 30.91
C VAL A 526 3.81 -30.57 29.51
N PHE A 527 4.33 -29.65 28.69
CA PHE A 527 3.88 -29.47 27.32
C PHE A 527 4.11 -30.71 26.43
N MET A 528 5.21 -31.46 26.64
CA MET A 528 5.50 -32.67 25.85
C MET A 528 4.40 -33.74 25.90
N GLN A 529 3.53 -33.74 26.92
CA GLN A 529 2.39 -34.66 27.01
C GLN A 529 1.36 -34.46 25.90
N TYR A 530 1.30 -33.26 25.31
CA TYR A 530 0.38 -32.91 24.22
C TYR A 530 0.98 -33.15 22.83
N ALA A 531 2.28 -33.45 22.73
CA ALA A 531 2.99 -33.50 21.45
C ALA A 531 2.39 -34.53 20.48
N ASP A 532 2.09 -35.74 20.94
CA ASP A 532 1.53 -36.80 20.10
C ASP A 532 0.13 -36.44 19.57
N GLN A 533 -0.70 -35.81 20.42
CA GLN A 533 -2.04 -35.39 20.04
C GLN A 533 -2.01 -34.24 19.02
N ILE A 534 -1.12 -33.26 19.24
CA ILE A 534 -0.88 -32.14 18.32
C ILE A 534 -0.40 -32.65 16.95
N MET A 535 0.55 -33.58 16.95
CA MET A 535 1.04 -34.21 15.72
C MET A 535 -0.06 -35.01 15.01
N GLY A 536 -0.90 -35.72 15.76
CA GLY A 536 -2.06 -36.43 15.21
C GLY A 536 -3.03 -35.48 14.48
N LEU A 537 -3.33 -34.32 15.09
CA LEU A 537 -4.16 -33.29 14.48
C LEU A 537 -3.54 -32.77 13.18
N PHE A 538 -2.27 -32.34 13.19
CA PHE A 538 -1.60 -31.81 11.99
C PHE A 538 -1.49 -32.83 10.85
N LEU A 539 -1.24 -34.09 11.16
CA LEU A 539 -1.24 -35.16 10.16
C LEU A 539 -2.64 -35.38 9.55
N GLY A 540 -3.70 -35.23 10.36
CA GLY A 540 -5.08 -35.18 9.87
C GLY A 540 -5.30 -34.09 8.82
N PHE A 541 -4.80 -32.86 9.07
CA PHE A 541 -4.90 -31.74 8.11
C PHE A 541 -4.12 -31.98 6.81
N LEU A 542 -2.89 -32.49 6.92
CA LEU A 542 -2.03 -32.74 5.76
C LEU A 542 -2.63 -33.77 4.79
N LEU A 543 -3.46 -34.69 5.28
CA LEU A 543 -4.11 -35.72 4.47
C LEU A 543 -5.38 -35.24 3.75
N VAL A 544 -6.01 -34.14 4.19
CA VAL A 544 -7.27 -33.61 3.64
C VAL A 544 -7.06 -32.62 2.47
N GLY A 545 -5.81 -32.38 2.05
CA GLY A 545 -5.51 -31.65 0.79
C GLY A 545 -5.42 -30.13 0.92
N VAL A 546 -5.33 -29.58 2.13
CA VAL A 546 -5.14 -28.13 2.39
C VAL A 546 -3.65 -27.72 2.28
N LEU A 547 -2.93 -28.30 1.32
CA LEU A 547 -1.48 -28.05 1.13
C LEU A 547 -1.17 -26.73 0.42
N LEU A 548 -2.16 -26.11 -0.24
CA LEU A 548 -1.93 -24.90 -1.04
C LEU A 548 -1.85 -23.61 -0.19
N TYR A 549 -2.46 -23.57 1.00
CA TYR A 549 -2.53 -22.35 1.83
C TYR A 549 -1.69 -22.39 3.12
N MET A 550 -1.26 -23.57 3.58
CA MET A 550 -0.56 -23.76 4.87
C MET A 550 0.98 -23.68 4.77
N ARG A 551 1.51 -23.05 3.72
CA ARG A 551 2.81 -23.41 3.12
C ARG A 551 4.07 -23.07 3.93
N LYS A 552 4.00 -22.37 5.06
CA LYS A 552 5.19 -22.03 5.88
C LYS A 552 5.08 -22.36 7.38
N PRO A 553 4.01 -22.02 8.12
CA PRO A 553 4.01 -22.17 9.57
C PRO A 553 3.97 -23.64 10.04
N CYS A 554 3.11 -24.47 9.44
CA CYS A 554 2.98 -25.89 9.81
C CYS A 554 4.22 -26.70 9.41
N LEU A 555 4.83 -26.40 8.26
CA LEU A 555 6.09 -27.02 7.85
C LEU A 555 7.25 -26.63 8.78
N LEU A 556 7.31 -25.35 9.20
CA LEU A 556 8.29 -24.87 10.17
C LEU A 556 8.09 -25.52 11.55
N LEU A 557 6.84 -25.73 11.98
CA LEU A 557 6.51 -26.38 13.24
C LEU A 557 6.84 -27.89 13.22
N VAL A 558 6.50 -28.60 12.14
CA VAL A 558 6.94 -30.00 11.94
C VAL A 558 8.46 -30.07 11.91
N LEU A 559 9.15 -29.12 11.27
CA LEU A 559 10.62 -29.06 11.27
C LEU A 559 11.21 -28.70 12.64
N LEU A 560 10.60 -27.82 13.42
CA LEU A 560 11.04 -27.45 14.78
C LEU A 560 10.84 -28.59 15.78
N LEU A 561 9.71 -29.30 15.67
CA LEU A 561 9.44 -30.52 16.44
C LEU A 561 10.44 -31.63 16.03
N MET A 562 10.75 -31.77 14.73
CA MET A 562 11.76 -32.72 14.25
C MET A 562 13.21 -32.32 14.61
N GLN A 563 13.57 -31.03 14.63
CA GLN A 563 14.89 -30.56 15.05
C GLN A 563 15.12 -30.80 16.56
N ARG A 564 14.08 -30.67 17.38
CA ARG A 564 14.13 -31.05 18.81
C ARG A 564 14.15 -32.57 19.01
N GLU A 565 13.58 -33.36 18.11
CA GLU A 565 13.69 -34.82 18.15
C GLU A 565 15.11 -35.32 17.90
N GLN A 566 15.93 -34.60 17.14
CA GLN A 566 17.34 -34.98 16.93
C GLN A 566 18.17 -34.88 18.23
N ILE A 567 17.69 -34.10 19.21
CA ILE A 567 18.23 -34.04 20.58
C ILE A 567 17.68 -35.21 21.44
N LEU A 568 16.44 -35.66 21.19
CA LEU A 568 15.77 -36.77 21.87
C LEU A 568 16.06 -38.17 21.30
N GLN A 569 16.60 -38.28 20.08
CA GLN A 569 17.09 -39.54 19.49
C GLN A 569 18.16 -40.23 20.35
N ASN A 570 18.75 -39.52 21.31
CA ASN A 570 19.67 -40.09 22.30
C ASN A 570 18.97 -40.71 23.53
N THR A 571 17.63 -40.67 23.66
CA THR A 571 16.97 -41.04 24.93
C THR A 571 15.70 -41.91 24.87
N CYS A 572 14.97 -42.09 23.76
CA CYS A 572 13.78 -42.95 23.77
C CYS A 572 13.53 -43.72 22.45
N GLN A 573 13.26 -45.03 22.55
CA GLN A 573 13.28 -46.00 21.43
C GLN A 573 11.89 -46.46 20.93
N SER A 574 10.76 -45.94 21.42
CA SER A 574 9.46 -46.64 21.26
C SER A 574 8.51 -46.18 20.15
N SER A 575 8.79 -45.15 19.36
CA SER A 575 7.80 -44.60 18.41
C SER A 575 8.29 -44.53 16.95
N ILE A 576 8.95 -45.57 16.44
CA ILE A 576 9.63 -45.56 15.11
C ILE A 576 8.69 -45.75 13.90
N GLY A 577 7.47 -46.27 14.10
CA GLY A 577 6.60 -46.72 13.00
C GLY A 577 5.90 -45.59 12.22
N THR A 578 5.30 -44.64 12.94
CA THR A 578 4.45 -43.58 12.38
C THR A 578 5.28 -42.51 11.66
N TRP A 579 6.48 -42.21 12.16
CA TRP A 579 7.37 -41.16 11.65
C TRP A 579 8.07 -41.51 10.33
N LYS A 580 8.30 -42.80 10.06
CA LYS A 580 8.81 -43.26 8.73
C LYS A 580 7.83 -42.97 7.59
N TRP A 581 6.53 -42.89 7.89
CA TRP A 581 5.50 -42.60 6.92
C TRP A 581 5.44 -41.10 6.59
N VAL A 582 5.56 -40.24 7.62
CA VAL A 582 5.66 -38.78 7.50
C VAL A 582 6.89 -38.35 6.70
N PHE A 583 8.05 -38.98 6.95
CA PHE A 583 9.28 -38.74 6.17
C PHE A 583 9.12 -39.04 4.68
N ARG A 584 8.24 -40.00 4.31
CA ARG A 584 7.96 -40.38 2.92
C ARG A 584 7.09 -39.36 2.20
N ILE A 585 6.13 -38.74 2.90
CA ILE A 585 5.26 -37.68 2.38
C ILE A 585 6.03 -36.36 2.21
N LEU A 586 6.88 -36.00 3.17
CA LEU A 586 7.71 -34.78 3.10
C LEU A 586 8.79 -34.86 2.00
N ARG A 587 9.29 -36.06 1.68
CA ARG A 587 10.22 -36.26 0.55
C ARG A 587 9.55 -36.14 -0.82
N SER A 588 8.26 -36.44 -0.90
CA SER A 588 7.44 -36.34 -2.13
C SER A 588 7.04 -34.89 -2.43
N THR A 589 6.79 -34.08 -1.41
CA THR A 589 6.42 -32.66 -1.56
C THR A 589 7.60 -31.75 -1.88
N ARG A 590 8.83 -32.17 -1.58
CA ARG A 590 10.07 -31.45 -1.94
C ARG A 590 10.41 -31.46 -3.43
N SER A 591 9.69 -32.22 -4.26
CA SER A 591 9.85 -32.22 -5.73
C SER A 591 8.78 -31.41 -6.46
N VAL A 592 7.89 -30.70 -5.74
CA VAL A 592 6.80 -29.86 -6.29
C VAL A 592 6.89 -28.41 -5.77
N LEU A 593 7.96 -28.08 -5.06
CA LEU A 593 8.50 -26.73 -4.86
C LEU A 593 9.80 -26.65 -5.67
#